data_AF-Q21DE9-F1
#
_entry.id   AF-Q21DE9-F1
#
_cell.length_a   1.000
_cell.length_b   1.000
_cell.length_c   1.000
_cell.angle_alpha   90.00
_cell.angle_beta   90.00
_cell.angle_gamma   90.00
#
_symmetry.space_group_name_H-M   'P 1'
#
loop_
_entity.id
_entity.type
_entity.pdbx_description
1 polymer ?
#
loop_
_entity_poly.entity_id
_entity_poly.type
_entity_poly.pdbx_seq_one_letter_code
_entity_poly.pdbx_strand_id
1 'polypeptide(L)' 'MEVMVFLVPLALCLGLVGLIGFLWSLRSGQYEDLDGAAWRAIFDDEPPQPPAPVVPHKE' A
#
# COMPACT_ATOMS: atom_id res chain seq x y z
N MET A 1 -7.35 20.97 34.87
CA MET A 1 -5.92 21.00 34.52
C MET A 1 -5.27 19.61 34.62
N GLU A 2 -5.71 18.74 35.53
CA GLU A 2 -5.26 17.34 35.64
C GLU A 2 -5.34 16.51 34.34
N VAL A 3 -6.39 16.70 33.54
CA VAL A 3 -6.60 15.88 32.33
C VAL A 3 -5.50 16.07 31.27
N MET A 4 -4.89 17.27 31.18
CA MET A 4 -3.80 17.54 30.24
C MET A 4 -2.56 16.72 30.58
N VAL A 5 -2.32 16.44 31.87
CA VAL A 5 -1.19 15.63 32.34
C VAL A 5 -1.27 14.20 31.80
N PHE A 6 -2.48 13.69 31.55
CA PHE A 6 -2.69 12.36 30.96
C PHE A 6 -2.82 12.40 29.44
N LEU A 7 -3.52 13.39 28.90
CA LEU A 7 -3.76 13.49 27.45
C LEU A 7 -2.52 13.84 26.66
N VAL A 8 -1.60 14.65 27.19
CA VAL A 8 -0.38 15.02 26.46
C VAL A 8 0.54 13.81 26.27
N PRO A 9 0.90 13.03 27.31
CA PRO A 9 1.65 11.79 27.12
C PRO A 9 0.93 10.79 26.24
N LEU A 10 -0.39 10.63 26.41
CA LEU A 10 -1.18 9.71 25.60
C LEU A 10 -1.13 10.08 24.12
N ALA A 11 -1.31 11.37 23.78
CA ALA A 11 -1.23 11.86 22.40
C ALA A 11 0.17 11.66 21.81
N LEU A 12 1.23 11.92 22.58
CA LEU A 12 2.61 11.67 22.15
C LEU A 12 2.88 10.18 21.91
N CYS A 13 2.41 9.30 22.80
CA CYS A 13 2.52 7.86 22.63
C CYS A 13 1.78 7.39 21.37
N LEU A 14 0.54 7.84 21.16
CA LEU A 14 -0.24 7.49 19.97
C LEU A 14 0.44 7.99 18.69
N GLY A 15 0.98 9.21 18.70
CA GLY A 15 1.77 9.75 17.60
C GLY A 15 3.04 8.94 17.32
N LEU A 16 3.76 8.53 18.37
CA LEU A 16 4.97 7.72 18.24
C LEU A 16 4.66 6.31 17.70
N VAL A 17 3.60 5.68 18.19
CA VAL A 17 3.15 4.37 17.69
C VAL A 17 2.78 4.47 16.21
N GLY A 18 2.04 5.52 15.82
CA GLY A 18 1.72 5.78 14.42
C GLY A 18 2.96 5.99 13.56
N LEU A 19 3.94 6.77 14.06
CA LEU A 19 5.20 7.01 13.35
C LEU A 19 6.03 5.73 13.18
N ILE A 20 6.16 4.91 14.23
CA ILE A 20 6.87 3.62 14.15
C ILE A 20 6.17 2.70 13.16
N GLY A 21 4.83 2.61 13.22
CA GLY A 21 4.04 1.80 12.29
C GLY A 21 4.21 2.27 10.84
N PHE A 22 4.22 3.58 10.62
CA PHE A 22 4.45 4.17 9.30
C PHE A 22 5.86 3.85 8.75
N LEU A 23 6.90 4.04 9.56
CA LEU A 23 8.28 3.73 9.17
C LEU A 23 8.47 2.22 8.92
N TRP A 24 7.83 1.37 9.72
CA TRP A 24 7.81 -0.07 9.49
C TRP A 24 7.12 -0.42 8.17
N SER A 25 5.99 0.22 7.86
CA SER A 25 5.29 0.04 6.58
C SER A 25 6.14 0.43 5.39
N LEU A 26 6.85 1.57 5.46
CA LEU A 26 7.81 1.97 4.41
C LEU A 26 8.93 0.95 4.22
N ARG A 27 9.49 0.43 5.31
CA ARG A 27 10.55 -0.60 5.25
C ARG A 27 10.05 -1.95 4.75
N SER A 28 8.75 -2.25 4.90
CA SER A 28 8.16 -3.54 4.52
C SER A 28 7.97 -3.74 3.01
N GLY A 29 8.26 -2.72 2.18
CA GLY A 29 8.12 -2.81 0.73
C GLY A 29 6.67 -2.77 0.21
N GLN A 30 5.67 -2.66 1.09
CA GLN A 30 4.25 -2.61 0.68
C GLN A 30 3.90 -1.47 -0.28
N TYR A 31 4.73 -0.42 -0.35
CA TYR A 31 4.52 0.73 -1.22
C TYR A 31 5.12 0.57 -2.63
N GLU A 32 5.84 -0.52 -2.91
CA GLU A 32 6.53 -0.76 -4.17
C GLU A 32 5.57 -1.16 -5.30
N ASP A 33 4.40 -1.72 -4.97
CA ASP A 33 3.37 -2.17 -5.92
C ASP A 33 2.10 -1.27 -5.87
N LEU A 34 2.22 -0.02 -5.41
CA LEU A 34 1.09 0.91 -5.46
C LEU A 34 0.66 1.23 -6.89
N ASP A 35 1.62 1.41 -7.80
CA ASP A 35 1.33 1.73 -9.20
C ASP A 35 0.61 0.58 -9.91
N GLY A 36 1.05 -0.67 -9.67
CA GLY A 36 0.41 -1.86 -10.21
C GLY A 36 -0.96 -2.15 -9.58
N ALA A 37 -1.14 -1.84 -8.30
CA ALA A 37 -2.44 -1.92 -7.63
C ALA A 37 -3.44 -0.88 -8.19
N ALA A 38 -2.99 0.34 -8.46
CA ALA A 38 -3.83 1.40 -9.06
C ALA A 38 -4.26 1.03 -10.49
N TRP A 39 -3.35 0.49 -11.30
CA TRP A 39 -3.69 0.00 -12.64
C TRP A 39 -4.72 -1.14 -12.55
N ARG A 40 -4.53 -2.12 -11.66
CA ARG A 40 -5.54 -3.17 -11.45
C ARG A 40 -6.89 -2.61 -11.02
N ALA A 41 -6.93 -1.68 -10.06
CA ALA A 41 -8.19 -1.12 -9.57
C ALA A 41 -9.01 -0.38 -10.65
N ILE A 42 -8.36 0.18 -11.67
CA ILE A 42 -9.04 0.88 -12.78
C ILE A 42 -9.45 -0.09 -13.89
N PHE A 43 -8.63 -1.11 -14.16
CA PHE A 43 -8.81 -2.03 -15.28
C PHE A 43 -9.40 -3.39 -14.87
N ASP A 44 -9.79 -3.58 -13.60
CA ASP A 44 -10.35 -4.85 -13.08
C ASP A 44 -11.66 -5.26 -13.79
N ASP A 45 -12.36 -4.29 -14.38
CA ASP A 45 -13.59 -4.51 -15.15
C ASP A 45 -13.34 -4.94 -16.61
N GLU A 46 -12.08 -4.92 -17.09
CA GLU A 46 -11.76 -5.36 -18.45
C GLU A 46 -11.70 -6.91 -18.49
N PRO A 47 -12.51 -7.58 -19.34
CA PRO A 47 -12.48 -9.03 -19.43
C PRO A 47 -11.09 -9.51 -19.88
N PRO A 48 -10.58 -10.63 -19.30
CA PRO A 48 -9.25 -11.13 -19.61
C PRO A 48 -9.10 -11.35 -21.12
N GLN A 49 -8.09 -10.71 -21.72
CA GLN A 49 -7.82 -10.87 -23.15
C GLN A 49 -7.50 -12.35 -23.45
N PRO A 50 -8.13 -12.94 -24.48
CA PRO A 50 -7.79 -14.28 -24.92
C PRO A 50 -6.30 -14.37 -25.25
N PRO A 51 -5.61 -15.46 -24.88
CA PRO A 51 -4.19 -15.63 -25.19
C PRO A 51 -3.96 -15.43 -26.69
N ALA A 52 -2.99 -14.59 -27.02
CA ALA A 52 -2.62 -14.32 -28.40
C ALA A 52 -2.29 -15.64 -29.12
N PRO A 53 -2.73 -15.84 -30.38
CA PRO A 53 -2.36 -17.03 -31.14
C PRO A 53 -0.85 -17.15 -31.18
N VAL A 54 -0.33 -18.31 -30.75
CA VAL A 54 1.09 -18.64 -30.90
C VAL A 54 1.37 -18.74 -32.40
N VAL A 55 1.88 -17.66 -33.00
CA VAL A 55 2.33 -17.66 -34.39
C VAL A 55 3.69 -18.37 -34.41
N PRO A 56 3.83 -19.53 -35.08
CA PRO A 56 5.11 -20.21 -35.15
C PRO A 56 6.09 -19.30 -35.89
N HIS A 57 7.20 -18.95 -35.23
CA HIS A 57 8.31 -18.28 -35.87
C HIS A 57 8.90 -19.26 -36.89
N LYS A 58 8.72 -18.99 -38.19
CA LYS A 58 9.43 -19.73 -39.23
C LYS A 58 10.88 -19.27 -39.20
N GLU A 59 11.77 -20.20 -38.88
CA GLU A 59 13.24 -20.06 -39.01
C GLU A 59 13.66 -19.92 -40.48
#